data_AF-A0A4Y1ZH68-F1
#
_entry.id   AF-A0A4Y1ZH68-F1
#
_cell.length_a   1.000
_cell.length_b   1.000
_cell.length_c   1.000
_cell.angle_alpha   90.00
_cell.angle_beta   90.00
_cell.angle_gamma   90.00
#
_symmetry.space_group_name_H-M   'P 1'
#
loop_
_entity.id
_entity.type
_entity.pdbx_description
1 polymer ?
#
loop_
_entity_poly.entity_id
_entity_poly.type
_entity_poly.pdbx_seq_one_letter_code
_entity_poly.pdbx_strand_id
1 'polypeptide(L)'
;MSESILDQILITKKEELTHFSLPDPMPQPKLHYSLKDALLRPNHRLGLIAEVKHASPSKGIFRTKISAKKLRLSMRPHVQTQSVFLRIKTIFMVPLTT
;
A
#
# COMPACT_ATOMS: atom_id res chain seq x y z
N MET A 1 11.36 24.26 16.99
CA MET A 1 11.20 23.72 15.63
C MET A 1 9.79 23.16 15.54
N SER A 2 8.96 23.63 14.60
CA SER A 2 7.62 23.06 14.39
C SER A 2 7.75 21.65 13.81
N GLU A 3 7.10 20.67 14.42
CA GLU A 3 7.08 19.30 13.88
C GLU A 3 6.42 19.27 12.50
N SER A 4 7.04 18.55 11.56
CA SER A 4 6.46 18.35 10.24
C SER A 4 5.29 17.35 10.30
N ILE A 5 4.44 17.34 9.27
CA ILE A 5 3.37 16.35 9.13
C ILE A 5 3.92 14.90 9.09
N LEU A 6 5.15 14.72 8.60
CA LEU A 6 5.80 13.42 8.59
C LEU A 6 6.20 12.99 10.00
N ASP A 7 6.75 13.91 10.80
CA ASP A 7 7.13 13.64 12.19
C ASP A 7 5.92 13.22 13.03
N GLN A 8 4.80 13.93 12.87
CA GLN A 8 3.54 13.58 13.51
C GLN A 8 3.06 12.18 13.12
N ILE A 9 3.17 11.81 11.82
CA ILE A 9 2.81 10.45 11.37
C ILE A 9 3.72 9.42 12.04
N LEU A 10 5.02 9.67 12.12
CA LEU A 10 5.98 8.74 12.74
C LEU A 10 5.72 8.57 14.24
N ILE A 11 5.43 9.65 14.96
CA ILE A 11 5.12 9.61 16.39
C ILE A 11 3.86 8.75 16.63
N THR A 12 2.75 9.06 15.96
CA THR A 12 1.51 8.29 16.10
C THR A 12 1.70 6.82 15.72
N LYS A 13 2.48 6.51 14.67
CA LYS A 13 2.71 5.11 14.26
C LYS A 13 3.56 4.33 15.26
N LYS A 14 4.50 4.98 15.96
CA LYS A 14 5.24 4.34 17.06
C LYS A 14 4.32 3.96 18.21
N GLU A 15 3.41 4.86 18.59
CA GLU A 15 2.40 4.59 19.62
C GLU A 15 1.41 3.50 19.20
N GLU A 16 0.97 3.48 17.94
CA GLU A 16 0.11 2.39 17.44
C GLU A 16 0.82 1.02 17.52
N LEU A 17 2.13 0.98 17.27
CA LEU A 17 2.92 -0.25 17.33
C LEU A 17 3.08 -0.80 18.74
N THR A 18 3.09 0.03 19.79
CA THR A 18 3.20 -0.47 21.18
C THR A 18 2.00 -1.31 21.60
N HIS A 19 0.86 -1.11 20.96
CA HIS A 19 -0.38 -1.85 21.21
C HIS A 19 -0.74 -2.83 20.09
N PHE A 20 0.10 -2.93 19.05
CA PHE A 20 -0.14 -3.82 17.91
C PHE A 20 0.29 -5.25 18.24
N SER A 21 -0.67 -6.18 18.17
CA SER A 21 -0.39 -7.62 18.19
C SER A 21 -0.58 -8.19 16.80
N LEU A 22 0.36 -9.01 16.33
CA LEU A 22 0.21 -9.71 15.07
C LEU A 22 -0.89 -10.78 15.22
N PRO A 23 -1.82 -10.89 14.25
CA PRO A 23 -2.76 -12.00 14.23
C PRO A 23 -2.02 -13.31 13.98
N ASP A 24 -2.62 -14.41 14.44
CA ASP A 24 -2.08 -15.74 14.22
C ASP A 24 -1.87 -16.03 12.72
N PRO A 25 -0.84 -16.82 12.36
CA PRO A 25 -0.61 -17.23 10.99
C PRO A 25 -1.87 -17.89 10.41
N MET A 26 -2.19 -17.53 9.17
CA MET A 26 -3.28 -18.19 8.45
C MET A 26 -2.96 -19.69 8.31
N PRO A 27 -3.96 -20.58 8.46
CA PRO A 27 -3.77 -22.03 8.41
C PRO A 27 -3.32 -22.57 7.04
N GLN A 28 -3.34 -21.74 6.00
CA GLN A 28 -2.92 -22.12 4.65
C GLN A 28 -1.86 -21.13 4.13
N PRO A 29 -0.72 -21.64 3.60
CA PRO A 29 0.26 -20.78 2.96
C PRO A 29 -0.39 -20.13 1.72
N LYS A 30 -0.38 -18.80 1.70
CA LYS A 30 -0.83 -18.05 0.52
C LYS A 30 0.16 -18.28 -0.62
N LEU A 31 -0.35 -18.33 -1.85
CA LEU A 31 0.49 -18.24 -3.05
C LEU A 31 1.42 -17.03 -2.93
N HIS A 32 2.73 -17.29 -3.00
CA HIS A 32 3.74 -16.25 -2.96
C HIS A 32 3.88 -15.61 -4.34
N TYR A 33 3.81 -14.28 -4.39
CA TYR A 33 4.05 -13.49 -5.60
C TYR A 33 5.24 -12.57 -5.35
N SER A 34 6.27 -12.67 -6.19
CA SER A 34 7.46 -11.83 -6.12
C SER A 34 7.16 -10.44 -6.70
N LEU A 35 7.21 -9.41 -5.84
CA LEU A 35 7.09 -8.01 -6.28
C LEU A 35 8.22 -7.65 -7.26
N LYS A 36 9.45 -8.12 -6.98
CA LYS A 36 10.62 -7.89 -7.82
C LYS A 36 10.40 -8.44 -9.22
N ASP A 37 10.00 -9.70 -9.35
CA ASP A 37 9.80 -10.32 -10.66
C ASP A 37 8.63 -9.69 -11.40
N ALA A 38 7.56 -9.32 -10.69
CA ALA A 38 6.44 -8.61 -11.28
C ALA A 38 6.92 -7.32 -11.95
N LEU A 39 7.75 -6.51 -11.28
CA LEU A 39 8.24 -5.24 -11.83
C LEU A 39 9.31 -5.40 -12.91
N LEU A 40 10.19 -6.41 -12.82
CA LEU A 40 11.24 -6.65 -13.82
C LEU A 40 10.70 -7.29 -15.10
N ARG A 41 9.57 -8.02 -15.02
CA ARG A 41 8.94 -8.70 -16.17
C ARG A 41 7.49 -8.25 -16.31
N PRO A 42 7.24 -6.99 -16.67
CA PRO A 42 5.89 -6.47 -16.79
C PRO A 42 5.15 -7.08 -17.98
N ASN A 43 3.86 -7.36 -17.80
CA ASN A 43 2.96 -7.82 -18.88
C ASN A 43 2.64 -6.69 -19.88
N HIS A 44 2.94 -5.45 -19.50
CA HIS A 44 2.72 -4.23 -20.28
C HIS A 44 4.05 -3.54 -20.55
N ARG A 45 4.05 -2.56 -21.47
CA ARG A 45 5.26 -1.77 -21.80
C ARG A 45 5.87 -1.05 -20.59
N LEU A 46 5.09 -0.83 -19.53
CA LEU A 46 5.50 -0.20 -18.27
C LEU A 46 5.03 -1.03 -17.07
N GLY A 47 5.87 -1.13 -16.04
CA GLY A 47 5.50 -1.74 -14.76
C GLY A 47 4.57 -0.83 -13.97
N LEU A 48 3.30 -1.22 -13.84
CA LEU A 48 2.29 -0.44 -13.12
C LEU A 48 1.99 -1.04 -11.75
N ILE A 49 2.18 -0.21 -10.71
CA ILE A 49 1.71 -0.48 -9.34
C ILE A 49 0.47 0.36 -9.09
N ALA A 50 -0.67 -0.28 -8.89
CA ALA A 50 -1.86 0.45 -8.47
C ALA A 50 -1.90 0.59 -6.94
N GLU A 51 -1.96 1.83 -6.46
CA GLU A 51 -2.21 2.15 -5.05
C GLU A 51 -3.72 2.30 -4.81
N VAL A 52 -4.27 1.52 -3.88
CA VAL A 52 -5.63 1.72 -3.37
C VAL A 52 -5.58 2.67 -2.16
N LYS A 53 -6.09 3.89 -2.32
CA LYS A 53 -6.00 4.96 -1.31
C LYS A 53 -7.35 5.64 -1.06
N HIS A 54 -7.75 5.74 0.21
CA HIS A 54 -8.98 6.42 0.60
C HIS A 54 -8.81 7.92 0.88
N ALA A 55 -7.70 8.32 1.50
CA ALA A 55 -7.43 9.72 1.84
C ALA A 55 -5.91 10.02 1.88
N SER A 56 -5.53 11.29 1.81
CA SER A 56 -4.18 11.79 2.12
C SER A 56 -4.22 13.09 2.94
N PRO A 57 -3.17 13.42 3.72
CA PRO A 57 -3.10 14.69 4.44
C PRO A 57 -3.25 15.92 3.53
N SER A 58 -2.69 15.86 2.31
CA SER A 58 -2.68 16.96 1.36
C SER A 58 -3.94 17.10 0.51
N LYS A 59 -4.72 16.02 0.31
CA LYS A 59 -5.87 16.00 -0.61
C LYS A 59 -7.19 15.59 0.06
N GLY A 60 -7.17 15.35 1.37
CA GLY A 60 -8.35 14.91 2.10
C GLY A 60 -8.85 13.55 1.61
N ILE A 61 -10.16 13.36 1.57
CA ILE A 61 -10.81 12.10 1.15
C ILE A 61 -10.94 12.07 -0.37
N PHE A 62 -10.38 11.04 -1.02
CA PHE A 62 -10.51 10.85 -2.47
C PHE A 62 -11.90 10.34 -2.87
N ARG A 63 -12.46 9.41 -2.08
CA ARG A 63 -13.76 8.80 -2.38
C ARG A 63 -14.41 8.28 -1.10
N THR A 64 -15.62 8.73 -0.82
CA THR A 64 -16.38 8.44 0.41
C THR A 64 -16.68 6.96 0.64
N LYS A 65 -16.74 6.15 -0.43
CA LYS A 65 -16.88 4.70 -0.36
C LYS A 65 -15.87 4.03 -1.29
N ILE A 66 -14.92 3.31 -0.71
CA ILE A 66 -13.98 2.46 -1.44
C ILE A 66 -14.14 1.02 -0.95
N SER A 67 -14.41 0.11 -1.89
CA SER A 67 -14.27 -1.32 -1.68
C SER A 67 -12.95 -1.77 -2.31
N ALA A 68 -11.96 -2.07 -1.47
CA ALA A 68 -10.64 -2.53 -1.93
C ALA A 68 -10.75 -3.79 -2.79
N LYS A 69 -11.65 -4.72 -2.43
CA LYS A 69 -11.90 -5.93 -3.22
C LYS A 69 -12.42 -5.57 -4.62
N LYS A 70 -13.43 -4.72 -4.73
CA LYS A 70 -14.01 -4.33 -6.02
C LYS A 70 -12.97 -3.64 -6.91
N LEU A 71 -12.21 -2.70 -6.33
CA LEU A 71 -11.17 -1.97 -7.06
C LEU A 71 -10.07 -2.90 -7.54
N ARG A 72 -9.62 -3.84 -6.68
CA ARG A 72 -8.65 -4.86 -7.06
C ARG A 72 -9.10 -5.70 -8.24
N LEU A 73 -10.33 -6.20 -8.23
CA LEU A 73 -10.86 -6.99 -9.34
C LEU A 73 -10.90 -6.16 -10.64
N SER A 74 -11.28 -4.89 -10.55
CA SER A 74 -11.33 -3.98 -11.70
C SER A 74 -9.94 -3.68 -12.28
N MET A 75 -8.90 -3.58 -11.44
CA MET A 75 -7.55 -3.20 -11.87
C MET A 75 -6.70 -4.40 -12.30
N ARG A 76 -7.05 -5.62 -11.89
CA ARG A 76 -6.29 -6.85 -12.18
C ARG A 76 -5.82 -7.03 -13.62
N PRO A 77 -6.61 -6.75 -14.68
CA PRO A 77 -6.13 -6.93 -16.06
C PRO A 77 -5.10 -5.87 -16.51
N HIS A 78 -5.00 -4.75 -15.81
CA HIS A 78 -4.23 -3.58 -16.25
C HIS A 78 -2.95 -3.32 -15.45
N VAL A 79 -2.75 -4.04 -14.34
CA VAL A 79 -1.69 -3.73 -13.38
C VAL A 79 -0.82 -4.93 -13.13
N GLN A 80 0.46 -4.67 -12.93
CA GLN A 80 1.46 -5.70 -12.71
C GLN A 80 1.43 -6.20 -11.26
N THR A 81 1.13 -5.29 -10.34
CA THR A 81 0.96 -5.56 -8.92
C THR A 81 0.04 -4.51 -8.30
N GLN A 82 -0.47 -4.80 -7.11
CA GLN A 82 -1.36 -3.90 -6.38
C GLN A 82 -0.84 -3.69 -4.98
N SER A 83 -0.80 -2.43 -4.56
CA SER A 83 -0.53 -2.04 -3.19
C SER A 83 -1.85 -1.70 -2.50
N VAL A 84 -2.21 -2.48 -1.49
CA VAL A 84 -3.44 -2.24 -0.70
C VAL A 84 -3.03 -1.56 0.59
N PHE A 85 -3.12 -0.22 0.61
CA PHE A 85 -3.00 0.57 1.84
C PHE A 85 -4.38 0.76 2.47
N LEU A 86 -4.91 -0.32 3.07
CA LEU A 86 -6.07 -0.17 3.95
C LEU A 86 -5.54 0.29 5.32
N ARG A 87 -5.53 1.61 5.52
CA ARG A 87 -5.36 2.28 6.83
C ARG A 87 -3.93 2.51 7.35
N ILE A 88 -2.98 2.90 6.49
CA ILE A 88 -1.73 3.54 6.94
C ILE A 88 -1.47 4.80 6.09
N LYS A 89 -1.48 5.96 6.74
CA LYS A 89 -0.85 7.20 6.24
C LYS A 89 0.65 6.89 6.11
N THR A 90 1.18 6.44 4.96
CA THR A 90 2.59 6.58 4.55
C THR A 90 2.78 6.02 3.13
N ILE A 91 3.52 6.76 2.31
CA ILE A 91 3.93 6.46 0.94
C ILE A 91 5.26 5.71 1.01
N PHE A 92 5.39 4.56 0.34
CA PHE A 92 6.71 4.02 0.01
C PHE A 92 7.00 4.33 -1.46
N MET A 93 8.00 5.19 -1.68
CA MET A 93 8.70 5.28 -2.94
C MET A 93 9.79 4.22 -2.90
N VAL A 94 9.68 3.16 -3.71
CA VAL A 94 10.74 2.17 -3.86
C VAL A 94 11.70 2.72 -4.90
N PRO A 95 12.94 3.13 -4.55
CA PRO A 95 13.95 3.40 -5.55
C PRO A 95 14.31 2.07 -6.22
N LEU A 96 14.09 1.98 -7.53
CA LEU A 96 14.70 0.95 -8.36
C LEU A 96 16.18 1.32 -8.50
N THR A 97 17.02 0.82 -7.59
CA THR A 97 18.47 0.79 -7.84
C THR A 97 18.80 -0.47 -8.63
N THR A 98 19.50 -0.26 -9.73
CA THR A 98 20.00 -1.25 -10.70
C THR A 98 20.91 -2.29 -10.06
#